data_AF-E2SE11-F1
#
_entry.id   AF-E2SE11-F1
#
_cell.length_a   1.000
_cell.length_b   1.000
_cell.length_c   1.000
_cell.angle_alpha   90.00
_cell.angle_beta   90.00
_cell.angle_gamma   90.00
#
_symmetry.space_group_name_H-M   'P 1'
#
loop_
_entity.id
_entity.type
_entity.pdbx_description
1 polymer ?
#
loop_
_entity_poly.entity_id
_entity_poly.type
_entity_poly.pdbx_seq_one_letter_code
_entity_poly.pdbx_strand_id
1 'polypeptide(L)' 'MSTADAKRPGNGIPSQERIDAAGRTLAYGLAARDRMTPREAAEAAHHATNPYTVDELEDLIRADRGLPPLDRARSA' A
#
# COMPACT_ATOMS: atom_id res chain seq x y z
N MET A 1 -14.09 -27.87 -38.37
CA MET A 1 -14.47 -28.16 -36.97
C MET A 1 -13.52 -27.37 -36.07
N SER A 2 -14.02 -26.32 -35.42
CA SER A 2 -13.23 -25.41 -34.57
C SER A 2 -13.55 -25.71 -33.11
N THR A 3 -12.56 -26.22 -32.35
CA THR A 3 -12.64 -26.38 -30.90
C THR A 3 -11.75 -25.32 -30.27
N ALA A 4 -12.24 -24.09 -30.24
CA ALA A 4 -11.67 -23.01 -29.46
C ALA A 4 -12.74 -22.48 -28.51
N ASP A 5 -13.01 -23.23 -27.45
CA ASP A 5 -13.82 -22.75 -26.32
C ASP A 5 -13.01 -22.96 -25.03
N ALA A 6 -11.86 -22.29 -24.97
CA ALA A 6 -11.16 -22.06 -23.73
C ALA A 6 -12.02 -21.06 -22.93
N LYS A 7 -12.89 -21.61 -22.08
CA LYS A 7 -13.63 -20.91 -21.02
C LYS A 7 -12.71 -19.87 -20.38
N ARG A 8 -12.87 -18.58 -20.75
CA ARG A 8 -12.24 -17.48 -20.00
C ARG A 8 -12.64 -17.69 -18.53
N PRO A 9 -11.71 -17.71 -17.55
CA PRO A 9 -12.12 -17.67 -16.16
C PRO A 9 -12.94 -16.39 -16.00
N GLY A 10 -14.25 -16.58 -15.80
CA GLY A 10 -15.20 -15.49 -15.80
C GLY A 10 -14.82 -14.46 -14.76
N ASN A 11 -15.02 -13.18 -15.10
CA ASN A 11 -15.11 -12.07 -14.16
C ASN A 11 -16.36 -12.24 -13.27
N GLY A 12 -16.47 -13.37 -12.58
CA GLY A 12 -17.57 -13.71 -11.70
C GLY A 12 -17.47 -12.89 -10.42
N ILE A 13 -18.62 -12.40 -9.94
CA ILE A 13 -18.77 -11.73 -8.64
C ILE A 13 -17.92 -12.47 -7.59
N PRO A 14 -17.06 -11.78 -6.82
CA PRO A 14 -16.25 -12.41 -5.79
C PRO A 14 -17.13 -13.21 -4.84
N SER A 15 -16.74 -14.45 -4.53
CA SER A 15 -17.44 -15.24 -3.51
C SER A 15 -17.29 -14.54 -2.16
N GLN A 16 -18.27 -14.69 -1.26
CA GLN A 16 -18.20 -14.09 0.08
C GLN A 16 -16.91 -14.47 0.79
N GLU A 17 -16.46 -15.72 0.65
CA GLU A 17 -15.17 -16.20 1.17
C GLU A 17 -13.96 -15.39 0.65
N ARG A 18 -13.94 -15.03 -0.64
CA ARG A 18 -12.88 -14.20 -1.24
C ARG A 18 -12.93 -12.77 -0.72
N ILE A 19 -14.14 -12.23 -0.51
CA ILE A 19 -14.34 -10.90 0.08
C ILE A 19 -13.83 -10.90 1.52
N ASP A 20 -14.20 -11.89 2.32
CA ASP A 20 -13.79 -12.00 3.71
C ASP A 20 -12.27 -12.19 3.84
N ALA A 21 -11.67 -12.98 2.94
CA ALA A 21 -10.22 -13.14 2.88
C ALA A 21 -9.52 -11.81 2.58
N ALA A 22 -9.99 -11.07 1.56
CA ALA A 22 -9.46 -9.75 1.22
C ALA A 22 -9.63 -8.75 2.38
N GLY A 23 -10.78 -8.78 3.06
CA GLY A 23 -11.05 -7.96 4.24
C GLY A 23 -10.06 -8.23 5.38
N ARG A 24 -9.76 -9.50 5.67
CA ARG A 24 -8.74 -9.88 6.67
C ARG A 24 -7.34 -9.40 6.29
N THR A 25 -6.95 -9.58 5.03
CA THR A 25 -5.65 -9.11 4.53
C THR A 25 -5.53 -7.59 4.64
N LEU A 26 -6.57 -6.85 4.27
CA LEU A 26 -6.60 -5.40 4.39
C LEU A 26 -6.50 -4.97 5.86
N ALA A 27 -7.30 -5.58 6.75
CA ALA A 27 -7.26 -5.26 8.18
C ALA A 27 -5.88 -5.51 8.80
N TYR A 28 -5.22 -6.61 8.42
CA TYR A 28 -3.86 -6.89 8.85
C TYR A 28 -2.86 -5.85 8.33
N GLY A 29 -2.94 -5.48 7.05
CA GLY A 29 -2.09 -4.45 6.45
C GLY A 29 -2.26 -3.08 7.12
N LEU A 30 -3.50 -2.69 7.43
CA LEU A 30 -3.78 -1.45 8.15
C LEU A 30 -3.20 -1.48 9.57
N ALA A 31 -3.43 -2.56 10.32
CA ALA A 31 -2.87 -2.72 11.67
C ALA A 31 -1.33 -2.70 11.68
N ALA A 32 -0.69 -3.26 10.64
CA ALA A 32 0.77 -3.20 10.50
C ALA A 32 1.25 -1.77 10.21
N ARG A 33 0.58 -1.07 9.28
CA ARG A 33 0.87 0.33 8.94
C ARG A 33 0.75 1.26 10.14
N ASP A 34 -0.29 1.09 10.95
CA ASP A 34 -0.59 1.97 12.07
C ASP A 34 0.39 1.79 13.24
N ARG A 35 1.11 0.66 13.30
CA ARG A 35 2.19 0.42 14.28
C ARG A 35 3.53 1.00 13.86
N MET A 36 3.74 1.22 12.56
CA MET A 36 4.99 1.78 12.05
C MET A 36 5.03 3.29 12.29
N THR A 37 6.20 3.79 12.66
CA THR A 37 6.50 5.22 12.59
C THR A 37 6.43 5.70 11.13
N PRO A 38 6.25 7.00 10.87
CA PRO A 38 6.29 7.54 9.50
C PRO A 38 7.56 7.15 8.75
N ARG A 39 8.72 7.14 9.44
CA ARG A 39 10.00 6.75 8.87
C ARG A 39 10.03 5.28 8.44
N GLU A 40 9.65 4.37 9.34
CA GLU A 40 9.63 2.94 9.03
C GLU A 40 8.66 2.62 7.89
N ALA A 41 7.51 3.30 7.85
CA ALA A 41 6.55 3.15 6.77
C ALA A 41 7.10 3.68 5.43
N ALA A 42 7.84 4.78 5.45
CA ALA A 42 8.51 5.33 4.27
C ALA A 42 9.60 4.41 3.74
N GLU A 43 10.43 3.86 4.63
CA GLU A 43 11.47 2.88 4.28
C GLU A 43 10.88 1.59 3.71
N ALA A 44 9.76 1.11 4.29
CA ALA A 44 9.05 -0.05 3.77
C ALA A 44 8.41 0.20 2.39
N ALA A 45 7.99 1.44 2.10
CA ALA A 45 7.42 1.82 0.80
C ALA A 45 8.49 2.15 -0.26
N HIS A 46 9.72 2.45 0.15
CA HIS A 46 10.78 2.82 -0.75
C HIS A 46 11.38 1.59 -1.45
N HIS A 47 11.46 1.64 -2.77
CA HIS A 47 12.12 0.64 -3.61
C HIS A 47 12.81 1.31 -4.79
N ALA A 48 13.69 0.60 -5.49
CA ALA A 48 14.59 1.19 -6.50
C ALA A 48 13.90 1.96 -7.63
N THR A 49 12.65 1.63 -7.93
CA THR A 49 11.83 2.29 -8.98
C THR A 49 10.85 3.32 -8.42
N ASN A 50 10.86 3.57 -7.11
CA ASN A 50 10.00 4.58 -6.50
C ASN A 50 10.54 5.98 -6.86
N PRO A 51 9.71 6.88 -7.44
CA PRO A 51 10.16 8.21 -7.83
C PRO A 51 10.45 9.14 -6.65
N TYR A 52 10.02 8.76 -5.44
CA TYR A 52 10.20 9.55 -4.23
C TYR A 52 11.35 8.98 -3.38
N THR A 53 12.12 9.87 -2.79
CA THR A 53 13.07 9.53 -1.72
C THR A 53 12.32 9.09 -0.46
N VAL A 54 13.03 8.42 0.46
CA VAL A 54 12.45 8.03 1.76
C VAL A 54 11.93 9.25 2.53
N ASP A 55 12.61 10.39 2.48
CA ASP A 55 12.19 11.61 3.18
C ASP A 55 10.90 12.19 2.56
N GLU A 56 10.77 12.18 1.23
CA GLU A 56 9.54 12.60 0.54
C GLU A 56 8.37 11.65 0.85
N LEU A 57 8.63 10.33 0.90
CA LEU A 57 7.63 9.36 1.33
C LEU A 57 7.22 9.56 2.79
N GLU A 58 8.17 9.87 3.67
CA GLU A 58 7.88 10.18 5.07
C GLU A 58 6.99 11.43 5.17
N ASP A 59 7.27 12.48 4.41
CA ASP A 59 6.45 13.70 4.38
C ASP A 59 5.03 13.42 3.86
N LEU A 60 4.88 12.59 2.83
CA LEU A 60 3.56 12.16 2.34
C LEU A 60 2.79 11.38 3.41
N ILE A 61 3.46 10.47 4.13
CA ILE A 61 2.85 9.68 5.22
C ILE A 61 2.51 10.58 6.41
N ARG A 62 3.35 11.55 6.75
CA ARG A 62 3.08 12.55 7.78
C ARG A 62 1.85 13.38 7.43
N ALA A 63 1.74 13.85 6.19
CA ALA A 63 0.58 14.59 5.71
C ALA A 63 -0.72 13.77 5.81
N ASP A 64 -0.70 12.50 5.39
CA ASP A 64 -1.84 11.57 5.54
C ASP A 64 -2.27 11.40 7.01
N ARG A 65 -1.30 11.41 7.93
CA ARG A 65 -1.51 11.25 9.38
C ARG A 65 -1.75 12.57 10.14
N GLY A 66 -1.77 13.72 9.46
CA GLY A 66 -1.91 15.04 10.11
C GLY A 66 -0.72 15.46 10.97
N LEU A 67 0.48 14.96 10.67
CA LEU A 67 1.74 15.30 11.34
C LEU A 67 2.46 16.43 10.59
N PRO A 68 3.27 17.26 11.27
CA PRO A 68 4.09 18.27 10.61
C PRO A 68 5.12 17.62 9.66
N PRO A 69 5.52 18.30 8.57
CA PRO A 69 6.58 17.80 7.68
C PRO A 69 7.93 17.74 8.42
N LEU A 70 8.89 17.03 7.84
CA LEU A 70 10.27 17.03 8.30
C LEU A 70 10.81 18.46 8.32
N ASP A 71 11.47 18.83 9.44
CA ASP A 71 12.11 20.14 9.59
C ASP A 71 13.41 20.17 8.77
N ARG A 72 13.28 20.36 7.45
CA ARG A 72 14.42 20.44 6.52
C ARG A 72 15.27 21.70 6.75
N ALA A 73 14.79 22.66 7.55
CA ALA A 73 15.46 23.95 7.78
C ALA A 73 16.54 23.92 8.87
N ARG A 74 16.63 22.88 9.70
CA ARG A 74 17.66 22.75 10.75
C ARG A 74 18.90 21.96 10.34
N SER A 75 18.94 21.46 9.11
CA SER A 75 20.03 20.61 8.59
C SER A 75 20.92 21.35 7.57
N ALA A 76 20.80 22.67 7.46
CA ALA A 76 21.62 23.54 6.61
C ALA A 76 22.62 24.34 7.45
#